data_AF-A0A8H7VDH1-F1
#
_entry.id   AF-A0A8H7VDH1-F1
#
_cell.length_a   1.000
_cell.length_b   1.000
_cell.length_c   1.000
_cell.angle_alpha   90.00
_cell.angle_beta   90.00
_cell.angle_gamma   90.00
#
_symmetry.space_group_name_H-M   'P 1'
#
loop_
_entity.id
_entity.type
_entity.pdbx_description
1 polymer ?
#
loop_
_entity_poly.entity_id
_entity_poly.type
_entity_poly.pdbx_seq_one_letter_code
_entity_poly.pdbx_strand_id
1 'polypeptide(L)'
;MHWLPLYPLQDCRCGATAATREHYTTCSLLQHLLKNLLEAFGPITNLVSPQQPLDHILNRLPRSEVGLTLGKWQSTWPALLHVLREIDRLSHHADTYNYVEEPAPEEALQATTSISSPPNI
;
A
#
# COMPACT_ATOMS: atom_id res chain seq x y z
N MET A 1 -3.29 9.50 2.66
CA MET A 1 -3.05 8.30 1.84
C MET A 1 -3.17 7.10 2.76
N HIS A 2 -4.20 6.28 2.61
CA HIS A 2 -4.39 5.06 3.39
C HIS A 2 -3.87 3.89 2.54
N TRP A 3 -2.76 3.27 2.93
CA TRP A 3 -2.23 2.05 2.29
C TRP A 3 -2.67 0.77 2.99
N LEU A 4 -3.41 0.91 4.09
CA LEU A 4 -4.02 -0.22 4.79
C LEU A 4 -5.21 -0.77 4.00
N PRO A 5 -5.50 -2.08 4.13
CA PRO A 5 -6.74 -2.68 3.65
C PRO A 5 -7.97 -1.94 4.21
N LEU A 6 -9.05 -1.95 3.44
CA LEU A 6 -10.31 -1.28 3.75
C LEU A 6 -10.99 -1.88 4.99
N TYR A 7 -11.81 -1.07 5.66
CA TYR A 7 -12.58 -1.48 6.83
C TYR A 7 -13.69 -2.48 6.44
N PRO A 8 -13.98 -3.51 7.26
CA PRO A 8 -13.40 -3.80 8.58
C PRO A 8 -11.98 -4.38 8.49
N LEU A 9 -11.14 -3.99 9.46
CA LEU A 9 -9.79 -4.54 9.59
C LEU A 9 -9.86 -6.06 9.69
N GLN A 10 -9.14 -6.72 8.79
CA GLN A 10 -9.04 -8.18 8.76
C GLN A 10 -7.95 -8.67 9.71
N ASP A 11 -8.03 -9.94 10.06
CA ASP A 11 -6.97 -10.60 10.81
C ASP A 11 -5.73 -10.78 9.92
N CYS A 12 -4.55 -10.58 10.48
CA CYS A 12 -3.30 -10.88 9.79
C CYS A 12 -3.07 -12.38 9.79
N ARG A 13 -2.53 -12.90 8.69
CA ARG A 13 -2.11 -14.32 8.59
C ARG A 13 -1.08 -14.76 9.64
N CYS A 14 -0.43 -13.82 10.35
CA CYS A 14 0.43 -14.17 11.49
C CYS A 14 -0.37 -14.51 12.77
N GLY A 15 -1.71 -14.41 12.75
CA GLY A 15 -2.60 -14.66 13.88
C GLY A 15 -3.00 -13.41 14.68
N ALA A 16 -2.63 -12.21 14.24
CA ALA A 16 -3.05 -10.98 14.92
C ALA A 16 -4.47 -10.57 14.48
N THR A 17 -5.36 -10.32 15.43
CA THR A 17 -6.72 -9.89 15.14
C THR A 17 -6.78 -8.41 14.76
N ALA A 18 -7.61 -8.05 13.78
CA ALA A 18 -7.81 -6.66 13.34
C ALA A 18 -6.47 -5.92 13.05
N ALA A 19 -5.72 -6.42 12.07
CA ALA A 19 -4.37 -5.98 11.75
C ALA A 19 -4.29 -4.49 11.41
N THR A 20 -3.76 -3.69 12.35
CA THR A 20 -3.58 -2.25 12.20
C THR A 20 -2.29 -1.90 11.47
N ARG A 21 -2.10 -0.61 11.18
CA ARG A 21 -0.83 -0.08 10.63
C ARG A 21 0.37 -0.43 11.52
N GLU A 22 0.16 -0.33 12.83
CA GLU A 22 1.17 -0.61 13.84
C GLU A 22 1.48 -2.10 13.95
N HIS A 23 0.49 -2.97 13.68
CA HIS A 23 0.75 -4.39 13.57
C HIS A 23 1.76 -4.68 12.45
N TYR A 24 1.57 -4.13 11.25
CA TYR A 24 2.46 -4.44 10.12
C TYR A 24 3.89 -3.96 10.30
N THR A 25 4.16 -2.95 11.14
CA THR A 25 5.53 -2.53 11.46
C THR A 25 6.25 -3.48 12.43
N THR A 26 5.50 -4.31 13.15
CA THR A 26 6.01 -5.29 14.12
C THR A 26 5.73 -6.74 13.72
N CYS A 27 5.06 -6.97 12.59
CA CYS A 27 4.71 -8.29 12.09
C CYS A 27 5.96 -9.10 11.74
N SER A 28 6.09 -10.28 12.35
CA SER A 28 7.24 -11.19 12.13
C SER A 28 7.38 -11.62 10.67
N LEU A 29 6.26 -11.74 9.95
CA LEU A 29 6.25 -12.10 8.52
C LEU A 29 6.78 -10.96 7.62
N LEU A 30 6.69 -9.71 8.07
CA LEU A 30 7.17 -8.53 7.33
C LEU A 30 8.53 -8.01 7.79
N GLN A 31 9.01 -8.42 8.96
CA GLN A 31 10.19 -7.84 9.60
C GLN A 31 11.43 -7.85 8.68
N HIS A 32 11.66 -8.95 7.97
CA HIS A 32 12.78 -9.06 7.04
C HIS A 32 12.62 -8.15 5.81
N LEU A 33 11.41 -8.04 5.27
CA LEU A 33 11.12 -7.15 4.13
C LEU A 33 11.25 -5.68 4.52
N LEU A 34 10.77 -5.32 5.71
CA LEU A 34 10.90 -3.97 6.26
C LEU A 34 12.38 -3.61 6.47
N LYS A 35 13.19 -4.54 6.98
CA LYS A 35 14.63 -4.33 7.10
C LYS A 35 15.28 -4.08 5.73
N ASN A 36 14.99 -4.92 4.74
CA ASN A 36 15.51 -4.75 3.38
C ASN A 36 15.09 -3.41 2.76
N LEU A 37 13.84 -2.99 2.97
CA LEU A 37 13.33 -1.69 2.52
C LEU A 37 14.09 -0.53 3.17
N LEU A 38 14.33 -0.60 4.48
CA LEU A 38 15.06 0.44 5.21
C LEU A 38 16.52 0.54 4.73
N GLU A 39 17.18 -0.59 4.49
CA GLU A 39 18.52 -0.63 3.93
C GLU A 39 18.55 -0.04 2.51
N ALA A 40 17.57 -0.38 1.66
CA ALA A 40 17.46 0.15 0.30
C ALA A 40 17.16 1.67 0.26
N PHE A 41 16.41 2.18 1.24
CA PHE A 41 16.10 3.61 1.35
C PHE A 41 17.27 4.45 1.87
N GLY A 42 18.16 3.82 2.63
CA GLY A 42 19.32 4.45 3.27
C GLY A 42 19.04 4.90 4.72
N PRO A 43 20.06 5.42 5.40
CA PRO A 43 20.00 5.75 6.82
C PRO A 43 18.89 6.77 7.11
N ILE A 44 17.93 6.39 7.95
CA ILE A 44 16.87 7.29 8.39
C ILE A 44 17.33 8.02 9.66
N THR A 45 18.13 9.07 9.46
CA THR A 45 18.75 9.82 10.57
C THR A 45 17.78 10.73 11.34
N ASN A 46 16.53 10.89 10.89
CA ASN A 46 15.57 11.85 11.44
C ASN A 46 14.13 11.30 11.50
N LEU A 47 13.92 10.09 12.04
CA LEU A 47 12.57 9.70 12.46
C LEU A 47 12.27 10.37 13.80
N VAL A 48 11.71 11.57 13.73
CA VAL A 48 11.09 12.25 14.90
C VAL A 48 9.94 11.42 15.48
N SER A 49 9.43 10.43 14.73
CA SER A 49 8.54 9.40 15.24
C SER A 49 8.97 8.03 14.71
N PRO A 50 9.51 7.13 15.57
CA PRO A 50 9.99 5.81 15.16
C PRO A 50 8.88 4.84 14.74
N GLN A 51 7.62 5.24 14.81
CA GLN A 51 6.51 4.30 14.73
C GLN A 51 6.15 3.86 13.31
N GLN A 52 6.49 4.62 12.25
CA GLN A 52 5.95 4.38 10.90
C GLN A 52 6.94 4.62 9.75
N PRO A 53 7.93 3.71 9.56
CA PRO A 53 8.90 3.80 8.47
C PRO A 53 8.27 3.77 7.07
N LEU A 54 7.19 3.00 6.89
CA LEU A 54 6.45 2.91 5.63
C LEU A 54 5.84 4.26 5.24
N ASP A 55 5.17 4.95 6.16
CA ASP A 55 4.60 6.27 5.87
C ASP A 55 5.68 7.29 5.50
N HIS A 56 6.83 7.24 6.17
CA HIS A 56 7.96 8.12 5.86
C HIS A 56 8.45 7.93 4.42
N ILE A 57 8.57 6.68 3.98
CA ILE A 57 9.01 6.35 2.61
C ILE A 57 7.94 6.75 1.60
N LEU A 58 6.67 6.40 1.85
CA LEU A 58 5.54 6.74 0.98
C LEU A 58 5.40 8.26 0.80
N ASN A 59 5.60 9.05 1.85
CA ASN A 59 5.55 10.52 1.78
C ASN A 59 6.72 11.14 1.00
N ARG A 60 7.77 10.37 0.69
CA ARG A 60 8.93 10.82 -0.08
C ARG A 60 8.95 10.31 -1.51
N LEU A 61 7.88 9.63 -1.95
CA LEU A 61 7.77 9.12 -3.31
C LEU A 61 8.04 10.25 -4.34
N PRO A 62 8.86 9.99 -5.36
CA PRO A 62 9.01 10.88 -6.50
C PRO A 62 7.65 11.12 -7.14
N ARG A 63 7.41 12.34 -7.60
CA ARG A 63 6.17 12.70 -8.30
C ARG A 63 6.11 12.20 -9.75
N SER A 64 7.22 11.66 -10.26
CA SER A 64 7.34 11.16 -11.63
C SER A 64 7.85 9.73 -11.62
N GLU A 65 7.41 8.97 -12.61
CA GLU A 65 7.86 7.60 -12.85
C GLU A 65 9.37 7.52 -13.07
N VAL A 66 9.92 8.46 -13.85
CA VAL A 66 11.37 8.58 -14.07
C VAL A 66 12.11 8.76 -12.74
N GLY A 67 11.52 9.47 -11.77
CA GLY A 67 12.12 9.61 -10.44
C GLY A 67 12.21 8.29 -9.67
N LEU A 68 11.36 7.31 -9.96
CA LEU A 68 11.37 5.99 -9.33
C LEU A 68 12.51 5.11 -9.84
N THR A 69 13.01 5.35 -11.06
CA THR A 69 14.08 4.56 -11.68
C THR A 69 15.48 5.14 -11.44
N LEU A 70 15.58 6.25 -10.69
CA LEU A 70 16.82 6.99 -10.49
C LEU A 70 17.31 6.98 -9.04
N GLY A 71 18.63 6.99 -8.87
CA GLY A 71 19.31 7.09 -7.58
C GLY A 71 18.86 6.00 -6.61
N LYS A 72 18.62 6.37 -5.34
CA LYS A 72 18.18 5.42 -4.31
C LYS A 72 16.79 4.82 -4.56
N TRP A 73 15.96 5.45 -5.39
CA TRP A 73 14.63 4.94 -5.69
C TRP A 73 14.67 3.70 -6.58
N GLN A 74 15.74 3.53 -7.36
CA GLN A 74 15.95 2.34 -8.17
C GLN A 74 15.96 1.04 -7.33
N SER A 75 16.52 1.09 -6.12
CA SER A 75 16.49 -0.02 -5.16
C SER A 75 15.30 0.05 -4.19
N THR A 76 14.92 1.26 -3.75
CA THR A 76 13.81 1.45 -2.80
C THR A 76 12.47 1.03 -3.40
N TRP A 77 12.20 1.40 -4.65
CA TRP A 77 10.87 1.20 -5.26
C TRP A 77 10.48 -0.28 -5.39
N PRO A 78 11.33 -1.17 -5.92
CA PRO A 78 11.03 -2.61 -5.93
C PRO A 78 10.84 -3.18 -4.51
N ALA A 79 11.66 -2.77 -3.54
CA ALA A 79 11.55 -3.22 -2.16
C ALA A 79 10.24 -2.75 -1.51
N LEU A 80 9.82 -1.51 -1.77
CA LEU A 80 8.56 -0.94 -1.28
C LEU A 80 7.37 -1.68 -1.85
N LEU A 81 7.36 -1.94 -3.17
CA LEU A 81 6.29 -2.71 -3.82
C LEU A 81 6.18 -4.12 -3.24
N HIS A 82 7.32 -4.77 -2.96
CA HIS A 82 7.33 -6.09 -2.33
C HIS A 82 6.68 -6.06 -0.94
N VAL A 83 7.04 -5.08 -0.11
CA VAL A 83 6.42 -4.90 1.22
C VAL A 83 4.92 -4.65 1.10
N LEU A 84 4.48 -3.77 0.20
CA LEU A 84 3.06 -3.45 0.03
C LEU A 84 2.24 -4.65 -0.46
N ARG A 85 2.77 -5.43 -1.40
CA ARG A 85 2.14 -6.68 -1.86
C ARG A 85 2.04 -7.72 -0.76
N GLU A 86 3.06 -7.81 0.09
CA GLU A 86 3.03 -8.75 1.19
C GLU A 86 2.03 -8.31 2.27
N ILE A 87 1.92 -7.01 2.56
CA ILE A 87 0.87 -6.46 3.43
C ILE A 87 -0.50 -6.80 2.87
N ASP A 88 -0.73 -6.60 1.58
CA ASP A 88 -1.97 -6.95 0.90
C ASP A 88 -2.30 -8.46 1.06
N ARG A 89 -1.31 -9.32 0.80
CA ARG A 89 -1.44 -10.78 0.98
C ARG A 89 -1.75 -11.17 2.42
N LEU A 90 -1.14 -10.50 3.40
CA LEU A 90 -1.33 -10.78 4.83
C LEU A 90 -2.67 -10.26 5.34
N SER A 91 -3.20 -9.22 4.70
CA SER A 91 -4.49 -8.59 5.02
C SER A 91 -5.68 -9.35 4.45
N HIS A 92 -5.49 -10.05 3.32
CA HIS A 92 -6.57 -10.75 2.64
C HIS A 92 -6.42 -12.27 2.82
N HIS A 93 -7.37 -12.87 3.52
CA HIS A 93 -7.56 -14.32 3.48
C HIS A 93 -8.11 -14.70 2.09
N ALA A 94 -7.63 -15.81 1.52
CA ALA A 94 -8.03 -16.23 0.17
C ALA A 94 -9.56 -16.42 0.03
N ASP A 95 -10.23 -16.69 1.14
CA ASP A 95 -11.68 -16.92 1.20
C ASP A 95 -12.52 -15.64 1.29
N THR A 96 -11.88 -14.46 1.43
CA THR A 96 -12.55 -13.16 1.53
C THR A 96 -12.49 -12.34 0.23
N TYR A 97 -11.88 -12.88 -0.84
CA TYR A 97 -11.95 -12.28 -2.17
C TYR A 97 -13.35 -12.47 -2.75
N ASN A 98 -14.30 -11.64 -2.34
CA ASN A 98 -15.26 -11.12 -3.31
C ASN A 98 -14.45 -10.22 -4.24
N TYR A 99 -13.87 -10.80 -5.29
CA TYR A 99 -13.43 -10.05 -6.46
C TYR A 99 -14.66 -9.27 -6.93
N VAL A 100 -14.81 -8.01 -6.50
CA VAL A 100 -15.48 -7.05 -7.36
C VAL A 100 -14.45 -6.84 -8.45
N GLU A 101 -14.63 -7.59 -9.53
CA GLU A 101 -13.88 -7.46 -10.77
C GLU A 101 -13.73 -5.95 -11.02
N GLU A 102 -12.51 -5.43 -10.96
CA GLU A 102 -12.28 -4.04 -11.35
C GLU A 102 -12.79 -3.93 -12.79
N PRO A 103 -13.73 -3.00 -13.07
CA PRO A 103 -14.27 -2.86 -14.40
C PRO A 103 -13.10 -2.69 -15.37
N ALA A 104 -13.16 -3.38 -16.50
CA ALA A 104 -12.10 -3.29 -17.49
C ALA A 104 -11.83 -1.81 -17.83
N PRO A 105 -10.61 -1.40 -18.21
CA PRO A 105 -10.29 0.02 -18.45
C PRO A 105 -11.26 0.74 -19.40
N GLU A 106 -11.88 -0.01 -20.32
CA GLU A 106 -12.93 0.44 -21.23
C GLU A 106 -14.29 0.74 -20.58
N GLU A 107 -14.62 0.08 -19.46
CA GLU A 107 -15.86 0.26 -18.70
C GLU A 107 -15.77 1.46 -17.75
N ALA A 108 -14.57 1.80 -17.27
CA ALA A 108 -14.33 2.99 -16.45
C ALA A 108 -14.65 4.31 -17.19
N LEU A 109 -14.51 4.33 -18.52
CA LEU A 109 -14.82 5.49 -19.35
C LEU A 109 -16.33 5.75 -19.46
N GLN A 110 -17.15 4.69 -19.44
CA GLN A 110 -18.60 4.81 -19.65
C GLN A 110 -19.34 5.33 -18.40
N ALA A 111 -18.83 5.05 -17.20
CA ALA A 111 -19.43 5.49 -15.94
C ALA A 111 -19.45 7.02 -15.76
N THR A 112 -18.56 7.75 -16.46
CA THR A 112 -18.50 9.22 -16.39
C THR A 112 -19.49 9.92 -17.30
N THR A 113 -20.11 9.20 -18.25
CA THR A 113 -21.02 9.80 -19.24
C THR A 113 -22.49 9.79 -18.79
N SER A 114 -22.83 9.08 -17.70
CA SER A 114 -24.23 8.93 -17.25
C SER A 114 -24.69 9.95 -16.19
N ILE A 115 -23.84 10.91 -15.76
CA ILE A 115 -24.21 11.95 -14.78
C ILE A 115 -24.42 13.32 -15.45
N SER A 116 -25.01 13.36 -16.65
CA SER A 116 -25.56 14.62 -17.17
C SER A 116 -26.91 14.40 -17.84
N SER A 117 -27.97 14.40 -17.04
CA SER A 117 -29.28 14.86 -17.49
C SER A 117 -29.98 15.50 -16.30
N PRO A 118 -30.20 16.83 -16.29
CA PRO A 118 -31.03 17.45 -15.28
C PRO A 118 -32.50 17.03 -15.49
N PRO A 119 -33.30 16.85 -14.43
CA PRO A 119 -34.74 16.64 -14.59
C PRO A 119 -35.37 17.94 -15.08
N ASN A 120 -36.12 17.83 -16.18
CA ASN A 120 -36.93 18.90 -16.73
C ASN A 120 -38.29 18.87 -15.99
N ILE A 121 -38.57 19.87 -15.15
CA ILE A 121 -39.92 20.25 -14.69
C ILE A 121 -40.03 21.76 -14.78
#